data_AF-A0AAJ0ATP8-F1
#
_entry.id   AF-A0AAJ0ATP8-F1
#
_cell.length_a   1.000
_cell.length_b   1.000
_cell.length_c   1.000
_cell.angle_alpha   90.00
_cell.angle_beta   90.00
_cell.angle_gamma   90.00
#
_symmetry.space_group_name_H-M   'P 1'
#
loop_
_entity.id
_entity.type
_entity.pdbx_description
1 polymer ?
#
loop_
_entity_poly.entity_id
_entity_poly.type
_entity_poly.pdbx_seq_one_letter_code
_entity_poly.pdbx_strand_id
1 'polypeptide(L)'
;MGRWGFRLFEGDGDLDIVAAIRETLGDGLDLYYLINKTDMLAPVEIREFYQTEEHAQGIRALVVKIRERLDFGVGDKLLKKYRALEHKHQGQYQTIVIGALMMRAGAKIKADDLQHLRDLVPKVPCQYRFALPIKDFGFRDPGKAQFLAALDNYQSGTPRDFHEPRQV
;
A
#
# COMPACT_ATOMS: atom_id res chain seq x y z
N MET A 1 3.60 -18.87 -1.12
CA MET A 1 3.47 -17.42 -1.27
C MET A 1 4.34 -16.97 -2.41
N GLY A 2 3.78 -16.26 -3.38
CA GLY A 2 4.48 -15.71 -4.54
C GLY A 2 3.94 -14.34 -4.91
N ARG A 3 4.56 -13.70 -5.92
CA ARG A 3 4.01 -12.48 -6.54
C ARG A 3 3.29 -12.85 -7.82
N TRP A 4 2.11 -12.28 -8.05
CA TRP A 4 1.36 -12.44 -9.30
C TRP A 4 1.57 -11.27 -10.27
N GLY A 5 2.25 -10.22 -9.82
CA GLY A 5 2.61 -9.08 -10.65
C GLY A 5 3.87 -8.37 -10.17
N PHE A 6 4.18 -7.25 -10.82
CA PHE A 6 5.41 -6.49 -10.61
C PHE A 6 5.19 -5.18 -9.86
N ARG A 7 3.94 -4.85 -9.53
CA ARG A 7 3.57 -3.62 -8.84
C ARG A 7 3.51 -3.83 -7.32
N LEU A 8 3.39 -2.71 -6.61
CA LEU A 8 3.06 -2.72 -5.18
C LEU A 8 1.68 -3.35 -4.98
N PHE A 9 1.54 -4.18 -3.94
CA PHE A 9 0.31 -4.93 -3.62
C PHE A 9 -0.03 -6.06 -4.58
N GLU A 10 0.92 -6.51 -5.41
CA GLU A 10 0.74 -7.64 -6.34
C GLU A 10 1.49 -8.91 -5.91
N GLY A 11 1.57 -9.15 -4.60
CA GLY A 11 2.07 -10.42 -4.08
C GLY A 11 1.48 -10.79 -2.74
N ASP A 12 1.45 -12.09 -2.46
CA ASP A 12 0.84 -12.65 -1.24
C ASP A 12 1.42 -11.98 0.01
N GLY A 13 2.75 -11.77 0.04
CA GLY A 13 3.44 -11.12 1.15
C GLY A 13 3.00 -9.66 1.38
N ASP A 14 2.62 -8.92 0.33
CA ASP A 14 2.09 -7.57 0.50
C ASP A 14 0.72 -7.61 1.19
N LEU A 15 -0.11 -8.60 0.84
CA LEU A 15 -1.43 -8.83 1.45
C LEU A 15 -1.31 -9.31 2.89
N ASP A 16 -0.37 -10.21 3.19
CA ASP A 16 -0.11 -10.69 4.55
C ASP A 16 0.30 -9.52 5.47
N ILE A 17 1.10 -8.58 4.96
CA ILE A 17 1.48 -7.37 5.70
C ILE A 17 0.24 -6.50 5.95
N VAL A 18 -0.62 -6.32 4.95
CA VAL A 18 -1.86 -5.54 5.10
C VAL A 18 -2.80 -6.21 6.12
N ALA A 19 -2.90 -7.55 6.10
CA ALA A 19 -3.66 -8.33 7.07
C ALA A 19 -3.17 -8.07 8.50
N ALA A 20 -1.85 -8.16 8.72
CA ALA A 20 -1.24 -7.92 10.03
C ALA A 20 -1.43 -6.47 10.52
N ILE A 21 -1.45 -5.50 9.61
CA ILE A 21 -1.76 -4.10 9.94
C ILE A 21 -3.23 -3.97 10.34
N ARG A 22 -4.16 -4.61 9.61
CA ARG A 22 -5.59 -4.59 9.93
C ARG A 22 -5.86 -5.09 11.36
N GLU A 23 -5.22 -6.19 11.76
CA GLU A 23 -5.33 -6.69 13.14
C GLU A 23 -4.87 -5.64 14.18
N THR A 24 -3.84 -4.87 13.85
CA THR A 24 -3.34 -3.77 14.69
C THR A 24 -4.32 -2.58 14.74
N LEU A 25 -5.13 -2.40 13.70
CA LEU A 25 -6.12 -1.32 13.59
C LEU A 25 -7.45 -1.66 14.28
N GLY A 26 -7.72 -2.91 14.63
CA GLY A 26 -9.00 -3.35 15.22
C GLY A 26 -10.16 -3.42 14.22
N ASP A 27 -11.19 -4.19 14.58
CA ASP A 27 -12.33 -4.50 13.72
C ASP A 27 -13.03 -3.24 13.20
N GLY A 28 -13.02 -3.06 11.87
CA GLY A 28 -13.77 -2.01 11.19
C GLY A 28 -12.99 -1.16 10.18
N LEU A 29 -11.68 -1.34 10.04
CA LEU A 29 -10.92 -0.80 8.90
C LEU A 29 -10.52 -1.94 7.95
N ASP A 30 -11.22 -2.03 6.83
CA ASP A 30 -10.83 -2.94 5.77
C ASP A 30 -9.85 -2.24 4.82
N LEU A 31 -8.56 -2.39 5.13
CA LEU A 31 -7.46 -1.87 4.32
C LEU A 31 -7.36 -2.56 2.96
N TYR A 32 -8.02 -3.71 2.75
CA TYR A 32 -8.00 -4.38 1.45
C TYR A 32 -8.63 -3.52 0.36
N TYR A 33 -9.61 -2.68 0.69
CA TYR A 33 -10.18 -1.73 -0.29
C TYR A 33 -9.20 -0.66 -0.76
N LEU A 34 -8.13 -0.39 0.01
CA LEU A 34 -7.06 0.46 -0.46
C LEU A 34 -6.15 -0.24 -1.45
N ILE A 35 -6.19 -1.57 -1.62
CA ILE A 35 -5.19 -2.29 -2.42
C ILE A 35 -5.79 -3.20 -3.49
N ASN A 36 -7.00 -3.69 -3.27
CA ASN A 36 -7.68 -4.59 -4.19
C ASN A 36 -8.34 -3.83 -5.33
N LYS A 37 -8.06 -4.29 -6.55
CA LYS A 37 -9.05 -4.35 -7.61
C LYS A 37 -9.47 -5.81 -7.73
N THR A 38 -10.44 -6.22 -6.92
CA THR A 38 -11.10 -7.54 -7.03
C THR A 38 -11.94 -7.70 -8.31
N ASP A 39 -11.84 -6.78 -9.26
CA ASP A 39 -12.57 -6.73 -10.53
C ASP A 39 -12.21 -7.89 -11.48
N MET A 40 -10.92 -8.27 -11.58
CA MET A 40 -10.46 -9.04 -12.75
C MET A 40 -10.95 -10.50 -12.77
N LEU A 41 -11.31 -11.06 -11.61
CA LEU A 41 -11.80 -12.43 -11.46
C LEU A 41 -13.24 -12.52 -10.98
N ALA A 42 -13.91 -11.38 -10.78
CA ALA A 42 -15.29 -11.37 -10.30
C ALA A 42 -16.26 -11.87 -11.40
N PRO A 43 -17.41 -12.48 -11.05
CA PRO A 43 -18.52 -12.72 -11.97
C PRO A 43 -18.97 -11.43 -12.68
N VAL A 44 -19.60 -11.54 -13.85
CA VAL A 44 -19.96 -10.37 -14.69
C VAL A 44 -20.82 -9.38 -13.93
N GLU A 45 -21.79 -9.87 -13.17
CA GLU A 45 -22.73 -9.07 -12.37
C GLU A 45 -21.99 -8.27 -11.28
N ILE A 46 -20.92 -8.83 -10.73
CA ILE A 46 -20.08 -8.18 -9.72
C ILE A 46 -19.14 -7.15 -10.37
N ARG A 47 -18.67 -7.40 -11.60
CA ARG A 47 -17.90 -6.40 -12.37
C ARG A 47 -18.74 -5.20 -12.74
N GLU A 48 -19.99 -5.42 -13.17
CA GLU A 48 -20.95 -4.36 -13.45
C GLU A 48 -21.20 -3.53 -12.19
N PHE A 49 -21.39 -4.17 -11.04
CA PHE A 49 -21.47 -3.49 -9.74
C PHE A 49 -20.22 -2.63 -9.46
N TYR A 50 -19.00 -3.14 -9.67
CA TYR A 50 -17.77 -2.37 -9.45
C TYR A 50 -17.61 -1.15 -10.35
N GLN A 51 -18.27 -1.14 -11.51
CA GLN A 51 -18.31 -0.02 -12.44
C GLN A 51 -19.37 1.04 -12.09
N THR A 52 -20.24 0.76 -11.12
CA THR A 52 -21.27 1.72 -10.70
C THR A 52 -20.69 2.92 -9.96
N GLU A 53 -21.35 4.06 -10.12
CA GLU A 53 -21.02 5.27 -9.36
C GLU A 53 -21.31 5.10 -7.87
N GLU A 54 -22.32 4.30 -7.50
CA GLU A 54 -22.62 3.96 -6.10
C GLU A 54 -21.44 3.23 -5.45
N HIS A 55 -20.89 2.21 -6.10
CA HIS A 55 -19.70 1.52 -5.63
C HIS A 55 -18.52 2.49 -5.51
N ALA A 56 -18.27 3.33 -6.52
CA ALA A 56 -17.20 4.32 -6.48
C ALA A 56 -17.36 5.32 -5.32
N GLN A 57 -18.59 5.77 -5.03
CA GLN A 57 -18.91 6.60 -3.87
C GLN A 57 -18.63 5.87 -2.55
N GLY A 58 -19.03 4.60 -2.43
CA GLY A 58 -18.76 3.76 -1.26
C GLY A 58 -17.25 3.63 -0.99
N ILE A 59 -16.45 3.38 -2.02
CA ILE A 59 -14.99 3.33 -1.91
C ILE A 59 -14.42 4.68 -1.46
N ARG A 60 -14.87 5.80 -2.03
CA ARG A 60 -14.41 7.13 -1.63
C ARG A 60 -14.74 7.43 -0.17
N ALA A 61 -15.96 7.11 0.28
CA ALA A 61 -16.36 7.28 1.68
C ALA A 61 -15.50 6.44 2.63
N LEU A 62 -15.18 5.20 2.23
CA LEU A 62 -14.29 4.34 3.00
C LEU A 62 -12.86 4.88 3.07
N VAL A 63 -12.29 5.37 1.97
CA VAL A 63 -10.97 6.01 1.94
C VAL A 63 -10.92 7.20 2.91
N VAL A 64 -11.97 8.04 2.93
CA VAL A 64 -12.08 9.16 3.88
C VAL A 64 -12.08 8.66 5.32
N LYS A 65 -12.89 7.66 5.66
CA LYS A 65 -12.94 7.06 6.99
C LYS A 65 -11.58 6.48 7.41
N ILE A 66 -10.87 5.84 6.49
CA ILE A 66 -9.53 5.30 6.74
C ILE A 66 -8.55 6.44 7.02
N ARG A 67 -8.55 7.49 6.19
CA ARG A 67 -7.71 8.68 6.34
C ARG A 67 -7.92 9.35 7.70
N GLU A 68 -9.17 9.59 8.09
CA GLU A 68 -9.50 10.20 9.39
C GLU A 68 -8.93 9.40 10.56
N ARG A 69 -9.04 8.07 10.50
CA ARG A 69 -8.50 7.19 11.54
C ARG A 69 -6.97 7.26 11.58
N LEU A 70 -6.31 7.26 10.42
CA LEU A 70 -4.86 7.38 10.33
C LEU A 70 -4.38 8.74 10.87
N ASP A 71 -5.08 9.82 10.53
CA ASP A 71 -4.81 11.19 10.98
C ASP A 71 -5.07 11.38 12.48
N PHE A 72 -5.96 10.59 13.09
CA PHE A 72 -6.22 10.57 14.53
C PHE A 72 -5.12 9.83 15.33
N GLY A 73 -3.89 9.85 14.83
CA GLY A 73 -2.69 9.31 15.49
C GLY A 73 -2.45 7.82 15.30
N VAL A 74 -3.31 7.11 14.56
CA VAL A 74 -3.09 5.69 14.26
C VAL A 74 -1.95 5.51 13.25
N GLY A 75 -1.84 6.38 12.25
CA GLY A 75 -0.75 6.37 11.27
C GLY A 75 0.62 6.53 11.94
N ASP A 76 0.74 7.50 12.84
CA ASP A 76 1.95 7.72 13.64
C ASP A 76 2.35 6.49 14.46
N LYS A 77 1.37 5.84 15.10
CA LYS A 77 1.60 4.61 15.88
C LYS A 77 2.07 3.46 14.99
N LEU A 78 1.49 3.30 13.80
CA LEU A 78 1.90 2.28 12.83
C LEU A 78 3.33 2.52 12.35
N LEU A 79 3.65 3.73 11.88
CA LEU A 79 5.01 4.06 11.42
C LEU A 79 6.04 3.84 12.54
N LYS A 80 5.75 4.30 13.76
CA LYS A 80 6.65 4.08 14.91
C LYS A 80 6.84 2.58 15.21
N LYS A 81 5.76 1.80 15.21
CA LYS A 81 5.79 0.35 15.48
C LYS A 81 6.68 -0.36 14.45
N TYR A 82 6.45 -0.11 13.17
CA TYR A 82 7.15 -0.84 12.11
C TYR A 82 8.57 -0.36 11.87
N ARG A 83 8.87 0.93 12.12
CA ARG A 83 10.25 1.43 12.21
C ARG A 83 11.09 0.65 13.22
N ALA A 84 10.53 0.41 14.41
CA ALA A 84 11.21 -0.37 15.44
C ALA A 84 11.47 -1.83 15.02
N LEU A 85 10.75 -2.34 14.01
CA LEU A 85 10.85 -3.70 13.50
C LEU A 85 11.69 -3.81 12.22
N GLU A 86 12.31 -2.73 11.73
CA GLU A 86 13.04 -2.71 10.46
C GLU A 86 14.23 -3.67 10.40
N HIS A 87 14.81 -4.00 11.55
CA HIS A 87 15.90 -4.97 11.67
C HIS A 87 15.45 -6.42 11.47
N LYS A 88 14.14 -6.70 11.53
CA LYS A 88 13.59 -8.04 11.31
C LYS A 88 13.52 -8.38 9.82
N HIS A 89 13.30 -9.66 9.52
CA HIS A 89 13.10 -10.11 8.15
C HIS A 89 11.99 -9.31 7.47
N GLN A 90 12.32 -8.68 6.33
CA GLN A 90 11.45 -7.76 5.58
C GLN A 90 10.91 -6.53 6.35
N GLY A 91 11.43 -6.22 7.54
CA GLY A 91 10.92 -5.11 8.35
C GLY A 91 10.96 -3.77 7.62
N GLN A 92 12.04 -3.49 6.88
CA GLN A 92 12.15 -2.29 6.03
C GLN A 92 11.05 -2.23 4.96
N TYR A 93 10.74 -3.36 4.31
CA TYR A 93 9.69 -3.42 3.30
C TYR A 93 8.28 -3.32 3.92
N GLN A 94 8.06 -3.81 5.14
CA GLN A 94 6.81 -3.58 5.86
C GLN A 94 6.57 -2.09 6.12
N THR A 95 7.61 -1.34 6.50
CA THR A 95 7.54 0.13 6.62
C THR A 95 7.18 0.78 5.28
N ILE A 96 7.73 0.31 4.15
CA ILE A 96 7.35 0.76 2.80
C ILE A 96 5.86 0.53 2.54
N VAL A 97 5.34 -0.68 2.82
CA VAL A 97 3.93 -1.02 2.59
C VAL A 97 3.00 -0.12 3.41
N ILE A 98 3.37 0.22 4.65
CA ILE A 98 2.61 1.16 5.49
C ILE A 98 2.64 2.56 4.90
N GLY A 99 3.82 3.05 4.49
CA GLY A 99 3.93 4.33 3.81
C GLY A 99 3.05 4.37 2.55
N ALA A 100 3.04 3.30 1.77
CA ALA A 100 2.21 3.18 0.58
C ALA A 100 0.71 3.23 0.91
N LEU A 101 0.26 2.50 1.93
CA LEU A 101 -1.13 2.54 2.40
C LEU A 101 -1.55 3.93 2.89
N MET A 102 -0.69 4.61 3.66
CA MET A 102 -0.97 5.98 4.12
C MET A 102 -1.07 6.95 2.95
N MET A 103 -0.20 6.82 1.95
CA MET A 103 -0.30 7.61 0.71
C MET A 103 -1.56 7.29 -0.09
N ARG A 104 -1.98 6.02 -0.17
CA ARG A 104 -3.26 5.65 -0.82
C ARG A 104 -4.47 6.20 -0.09
N ALA A 105 -4.41 6.33 1.23
CA ALA A 105 -5.46 7.00 2.00
C ALA A 105 -5.40 8.53 1.91
N GLY A 106 -4.27 9.11 1.48
CA GLY A 106 -4.01 10.55 1.57
C GLY A 106 -3.84 11.03 3.01
N ALA A 107 -3.37 10.18 3.91
CA ALA A 107 -3.21 10.47 5.35
C ALA A 107 -2.03 11.41 5.64
N LYS A 108 -2.10 12.20 6.70
CA LYS A 108 -0.98 13.06 7.12
C LYS A 108 0.23 12.19 7.44
N ILE A 109 1.32 12.43 6.73
CA ILE A 109 2.64 11.83 6.98
C ILE A 109 3.59 12.97 7.30
N LYS A 110 4.34 12.86 8.41
CA LYS A 110 5.31 13.90 8.80
C LYS A 110 6.46 13.97 7.79
N ALA A 111 7.12 15.12 7.71
CA ALA A 111 8.25 15.32 6.81
C ALA A 111 9.39 14.33 7.09
N ASP A 112 9.75 14.14 8.36
CA ASP A 112 10.73 13.14 8.80
C ASP A 112 10.31 11.73 8.43
N ASP A 113 8.99 11.46 8.47
CA ASP A 113 8.47 10.16 8.14
C ASP A 113 8.60 9.87 6.63
N LEU A 114 8.25 10.85 5.79
CA LEU A 114 8.45 10.81 4.34
C LEU A 114 9.92 10.68 3.95
N GLN A 115 10.80 11.43 4.61
CA GLN A 115 12.23 11.36 4.33
C GLN A 115 12.80 9.98 4.65
N HIS A 116 12.43 9.42 5.80
CA HIS A 116 12.86 8.05 6.14
C HIS A 116 12.33 7.02 5.14
N LEU A 117 11.09 7.16 4.64
CA LEU A 117 10.59 6.30 3.56
C LEU A 117 11.47 6.40 2.30
N ARG A 118 11.90 7.61 1.91
CA ARG A 118 12.85 7.80 0.80
C ARG A 118 14.19 7.11 1.07
N ASP A 119 14.71 7.25 2.29
CA ASP A 119 16.00 6.66 2.69
C ASP A 119 15.95 5.13 2.78
N LEU A 120 14.77 4.54 2.95
CA LEU A 120 14.56 3.08 2.91
C LEU A 120 14.54 2.51 1.49
N VAL A 121 14.03 3.25 0.50
CA VAL A 121 13.90 2.76 -0.88
C VAL A 121 15.19 2.16 -1.45
N PRO A 122 16.39 2.75 -1.30
CA PRO A 122 17.62 2.14 -1.81
C PRO A 122 18.09 0.92 -0.99
N LYS A 123 17.62 0.75 0.25
CA LYS A 123 18.04 -0.33 1.16
C LYS A 123 17.22 -1.62 0.97
N VAL A 124 15.97 -1.49 0.54
CA VAL A 124 15.08 -2.62 0.29
C VAL A 124 15.52 -3.36 -0.98
N PRO A 125 15.68 -4.70 -0.95
CA PRO A 125 15.96 -5.48 -2.15
C PRO A 125 14.97 -5.20 -3.27
N CYS A 126 15.47 -5.09 -4.50
CA CYS A 126 14.65 -4.89 -5.69
C CYS A 126 15.03 -5.95 -6.72
N GLN A 127 14.06 -6.78 -7.11
CA GLN A 127 14.29 -7.87 -8.06
C GLN A 127 13.83 -7.47 -9.47
N TYR A 128 14.74 -7.57 -10.44
CA TYR A 128 14.42 -7.34 -11.85
C TYR A 128 13.82 -8.59 -12.49
N ARG A 129 12.61 -8.47 -13.04
CA ARG A 129 11.89 -9.52 -13.80
C ARG A 129 11.72 -10.84 -13.05
N PHE A 130 12.65 -11.79 -13.15
CA PHE A 130 12.51 -13.11 -12.56
C PHE A 130 13.07 -13.11 -11.13
N ALA A 131 12.29 -13.59 -10.16
CA ALA A 131 12.81 -13.96 -8.85
C ALA A 131 12.30 -15.36 -8.52
N LEU A 132 13.13 -16.12 -7.81
CA LEU A 132 12.69 -17.41 -7.29
C LEU A 132 11.56 -17.15 -6.28
N PRO A 133 10.45 -17.90 -6.32
CA PRO A 133 9.30 -17.67 -5.44
C PRO A 133 9.67 -17.63 -3.95
N ILE A 134 10.66 -18.42 -3.53
CA ILE A 134 11.16 -18.49 -2.15
C ILE A 134 12.08 -17.34 -1.72
N LYS A 135 12.47 -16.44 -2.64
CA LYS A 135 13.35 -15.28 -2.40
C LYS A 135 12.79 -13.99 -3.02
N ASP A 136 11.50 -13.96 -3.34
CA ASP A 136 10.84 -12.83 -3.97
C ASP A 136 10.44 -11.76 -2.93
N PHE A 137 11.45 -11.14 -2.32
CA PHE A 137 11.30 -10.20 -1.22
C PHE A 137 11.53 -8.75 -1.66
N GLY A 138 10.85 -7.83 -0.98
CA GLY A 138 11.01 -6.40 -1.23
C GLY A 138 10.31 -5.94 -2.51
N PHE A 139 10.95 -5.05 -3.24
CA PHE A 139 10.39 -4.48 -4.46
C PHE A 139 10.60 -5.38 -5.68
N ARG A 140 9.72 -5.15 -6.66
CA ARG A 140 10.02 -5.34 -8.08
C ARG A 140 10.21 -3.96 -8.71
N ASP A 141 10.98 -3.89 -9.79
CA ASP A 141 11.31 -2.61 -10.45
C ASP A 141 10.10 -1.70 -10.70
N PRO A 142 8.97 -2.19 -11.26
CA PRO A 142 7.77 -1.36 -11.43
C PRO A 142 7.19 -0.88 -10.10
N GLY A 143 7.05 -1.75 -9.10
CA GLY A 143 6.59 -1.38 -7.75
C GLY A 143 7.48 -0.34 -7.07
N LYS A 144 8.82 -0.44 -7.23
CA LYS A 144 9.76 0.56 -6.72
C LYS A 144 9.58 1.91 -7.39
N ALA A 145 9.45 1.93 -8.71
CA ALA A 145 9.23 3.16 -9.47
C ALA A 145 7.91 3.83 -9.09
N GLN A 146 6.84 3.04 -8.92
CA GLN A 146 5.54 3.54 -8.45
C GLN A 146 5.62 4.16 -7.06
N PHE A 147 6.36 3.52 -6.15
CA PHE A 147 6.54 4.04 -4.79
C PHE A 147 7.30 5.36 -4.77
N LEU A 148 8.38 5.46 -5.54
CA LEU A 148 9.14 6.71 -5.69
C LEU A 148 8.27 7.81 -6.29
N ALA A 149 7.55 7.52 -7.38
CA ALA A 149 6.64 8.49 -7.98
C ALA A 149 5.55 8.96 -7.02
N ALA A 150 5.01 8.06 -6.19
CA ALA A 150 4.04 8.40 -5.15
C ALA A 150 4.66 9.29 -4.06
N LEU A 151 5.89 9.00 -3.61
CA LEU A 151 6.62 9.80 -2.61
C LEU A 151 6.97 11.20 -3.12
N ASP A 152 7.39 11.33 -4.37
CA ASP A 152 7.83 12.60 -4.94
C ASP A 152 6.66 13.55 -5.22
N ASN A 153 5.49 12.98 -5.49
CA ASN A 153 4.27 13.74 -5.78
C ASN A 153 3.24 13.66 -4.64
N TYR A 154 3.68 13.31 -3.43
CA TYR A 154 2.78 13.14 -2.31
C TYR A 154 2.26 14.49 -1.80
N GLN A 155 0.94 14.58 -1.64
CA GLN A 155 0.27 15.73 -1.01
C GLN A 155 -0.70 15.21 0.05
N SER A 156 -0.53 15.70 1.28
CA SER A 156 -1.43 15.34 2.36
C SER A 156 -2.87 15.71 2.03
N GLY A 157 -3.81 14.81 2.30
CA GLY A 157 -5.22 14.98 1.98
C GLY A 157 -5.61 14.47 0.58
N THR A 158 -4.66 14.22 -0.31
CA THR A 158 -4.92 13.70 -1.66
C THR A 158 -4.49 12.23 -1.74
N PRO A 159 -5.44 11.28 -1.83
CA PRO A 159 -5.15 9.88 -2.10
C PRO A 159 -4.26 9.68 -3.33
N ARG A 160 -3.23 8.84 -3.22
CA ARG A 160 -2.39 8.44 -4.36
C ARG A 160 -2.89 7.13 -4.96
N ASP A 161 -3.05 7.10 -6.28
CA ASP A 161 -3.19 5.83 -7.00
C ASP A 161 -1.80 5.33 -7.41
N PHE A 162 -1.49 4.08 -7.05
CA PHE A 162 -0.26 3.40 -7.47
C PHE A 162 -0.41 2.77 -8.85
N HIS A 163 -1.55 2.92 -9.52
CA HIS A 163 -1.77 2.55 -10.91
C HIS A 163 -1.57 3.72 -11.90
N GLU A 164 -1.20 4.90 -11.42
CA GLU A 164 -0.92 6.07 -12.27
C GLU A 164 0.58 6.39 -12.38
N PRO A 165 1.05 6.83 -13.57
CA PRO A 165 0.29 6.95 -14.81
C PRO A 165 0.07 5.55 -15.43
N ARG A 166 -1.09 5.35 -16.06
CA ARG A 166 -1.27 4.19 -16.95
C ARG A 166 -0.19 4.33 -18.02
N GLN A 167 0.69 3.33 -18.15
CA GLN A 167 1.53 3.25 -19.33
C GLN A 167 0.58 3.21 -20.54
N VAL A 168 0.65 4.24 -21.38
CA VAL A 168 -0.04 4.30 -22.67
C VAL A 168 0.64 3.30 -23.60
#